data_AF-A0A951JK99-F1
#
_entry.id   AF-A0A951JK99-F1
#
_cell.length_a   1.000
_cell.length_b   1.000
_cell.length_c   1.000
_cell.angle_alpha   90.00
_cell.angle_beta   90.00
_cell.angle_gamma   90.00
#
_symmetry.space_group_name_H-M   'P 1'
#
loop_
_entity.id
_entity.type
_entity.pdbx_description
1 polymer ?
#
loop_
_entity_poly.entity_id
_entity_poly.type
_entity_poly.pdbx_seq_one_letter_code
_entity_poly.pdbx_strand_id
1 'polypeptide(L)'
;MLSRRPALPEDLHAAWWAFVHCAEVIEGGRRRLLATLPAGRVDPAPVDVGLDAAAAAITDARARMQRWRGVPGLGDEWDSCAAALDEAEAALPDARERAASTGELEDLLGGVHDVIEPLDAFADAERAWRRRWRPPAERDTHR
;
A
#
# COMPACT_ATOMS: atom_id res chain seq x y z
N MET A 1 -0.86 29.47 17.44
CA MET A 1 0.60 29.30 17.25
C MET A 1 0.81 28.00 16.49
N LEU A 2 1.30 28.06 15.26
CA LEU A 2 1.68 26.86 14.49
C LEU A 2 3.05 26.41 14.99
N SER A 3 3.10 25.45 15.91
CA SER A 3 4.37 24.80 16.27
C SER A 3 4.91 24.11 15.03
N ARG A 4 6.10 24.52 14.60
CA ARG A 4 6.82 23.91 13.49
C ARG A 4 7.18 22.48 13.91
N ARG A 5 6.67 21.48 13.17
CA ARG A 5 6.99 20.06 13.40
C ARG A 5 8.51 19.86 13.49
N PRO A 6 9.00 19.09 14.48
CA PRO A 6 10.42 18.80 14.60
C PRO A 6 10.93 18.03 13.38
N ALA A 7 12.23 18.10 13.12
CA ALA A 7 12.85 17.22 12.12
C ALA A 7 12.75 15.76 12.60
N LEU A 8 12.69 14.82 11.65
CA LEU A 8 12.81 13.41 11.99
C LEU A 8 14.23 13.13 12.51
N PRO A 9 14.38 12.51 13.69
CA PRO A 9 15.68 12.07 14.22
C PRO A 9 16.46 11.20 13.21
N GLU A 10 17.77 11.40 13.11
CA GLU A 10 18.63 10.73 12.12
C GLU A 10 18.62 9.20 12.22
N ASP A 11 18.53 8.68 13.45
CA ASP A 11 18.40 7.25 13.75
C ASP A 11 17.11 6.64 13.19
N LEU A 12 16.08 7.44 12.94
CA LEU A 12 14.81 7.02 12.34
C LEU A 12 14.74 7.21 10.82
N HIS A 13 15.76 7.78 10.17
CA HIS A 13 15.74 8.01 8.71
C HIS A 13 15.65 6.69 7.94
N ALA A 14 16.34 5.64 8.39
CA ALA A 14 16.28 4.33 7.76
C ALA A 14 14.87 3.73 7.83
N ALA A 15 14.18 3.89 8.96
CA ALA A 15 12.81 3.43 9.15
C ALA A 15 11.82 4.23 8.27
N TRP A 16 12.01 5.55 8.14
CA TRP A 16 11.22 6.37 7.22
C TRP A 16 11.37 5.89 5.77
N TRP A 17 12.60 5.67 5.29
CA TRP A 17 12.81 5.19 3.92
C TRP A 17 12.26 3.78 3.71
N ALA A 18 12.37 2.90 4.71
CA ALA A 18 11.73 1.60 4.65
C ALA A 18 10.21 1.70 4.53
N PHE A 19 9.58 2.61 5.29
CA PHE A 19 8.15 2.89 5.18
C PHE A 19 7.77 3.41 3.78
N VAL A 20 8.49 4.41 3.26
CA VAL A 20 8.26 4.97 1.91
C VAL A 20 8.32 3.87 0.85
N HIS A 21 9.33 3.00 0.90
CA HIS A 21 9.43 1.88 -0.03
C HIS A 21 8.28 0.85 0.12
N CYS A 22 7.75 0.66 1.33
CA CYS A 22 6.53 -0.17 1.50
C CYS A 22 5.34 0.47 0.76
N ALA A 23 5.11 1.76 0.99
CA ALA A 23 4.01 2.50 0.38
C ALA A 23 4.13 2.53 -1.16
N GLU A 24 5.34 2.72 -1.69
CA GLU A 24 5.62 2.69 -3.13
C GLU A 24 5.33 1.31 -3.76
N VAL A 25 5.72 0.23 -3.08
CA VAL A 25 5.43 -1.14 -3.53
C VAL A 25 3.93 -1.39 -3.58
N ILE A 26 3.21 -1.02 -2.51
CA ILE A 26 1.75 -1.16 -2.41
C ILE A 26 1.04 -0.35 -3.50
N GLU A 27 1.43 0.91 -3.69
CA GLU A 27 0.86 1.76 -4.74
C GLU A 27 1.23 1.24 -6.14
N GLY A 28 2.39 0.63 -6.31
CA GLY A 28 2.78 -0.08 -7.53
C GLY A 28 1.85 -1.26 -7.83
N GLY A 29 1.54 -2.08 -6.82
CA GLY A 29 0.58 -3.18 -6.92
C GLY A 29 -0.83 -2.70 -7.24
N ARG A 30 -1.33 -1.70 -6.48
CA ARG A 30 -2.64 -1.08 -6.68
C ARG A 30 -2.81 -0.55 -8.11
N ARG A 31 -1.82 0.22 -8.62
CA ARG A 31 -1.88 0.75 -9.99
C ARG A 31 -1.92 -0.34 -11.05
N ARG A 32 -1.18 -1.44 -10.86
CA ARG A 32 -1.21 -2.59 -11.79
C ARG A 32 -2.56 -3.29 -11.78
N LEU A 33 -3.16 -3.50 -10.61
CA LEU A 33 -4.50 -4.06 -10.50
C LEU A 33 -5.57 -3.16 -11.12
N LEU A 34 -5.53 -1.85 -10.85
CA LEU A 34 -6.47 -0.92 -11.47
C LEU A 34 -6.31 -0.83 -12.99
N ALA A 35 -5.09 -1.03 -13.51
CA ALA A 35 -4.84 -1.03 -14.95
C ALA A 35 -5.41 -2.26 -15.69
N THR A 36 -5.81 -3.32 -14.98
CA THR A 36 -6.51 -4.47 -15.58
C THR A 36 -8.02 -4.28 -15.64
N LEU A 37 -8.55 -3.22 -15.02
CA LEU A 37 -9.97 -2.91 -15.10
C LEU A 37 -10.32 -2.32 -16.48
N PRO A 38 -11.52 -2.61 -17.02
CA PRO A 38 -11.97 -2.00 -18.26
C PRO A 38 -12.12 -0.47 -18.10
N ALA A 39 -11.14 0.29 -18.56
CA ALA A 39 -11.17 1.75 -18.55
C ALA A 39 -10.88 2.29 -19.96
N GLY A 40 -11.94 2.69 -20.69
CA GLY A 40 -11.82 3.31 -22.01
C GLY A 40 -11.80 2.32 -23.18
N ARG A 41 -10.97 2.59 -24.21
CA ARG A 41 -10.99 1.88 -25.51
C ARG A 41 -9.86 0.86 -25.73
N VAL A 42 -8.99 0.66 -24.74
CA VAL A 42 -7.89 -0.31 -24.83
C VAL A 42 -8.35 -1.61 -24.19
N ASP A 43 -8.01 -2.73 -24.81
CA ASP A 43 -8.25 -4.05 -24.24
C ASP A 43 -7.30 -4.25 -23.04
N PRO A 44 -7.80 -4.28 -21.80
CA PRO A 44 -6.95 -4.38 -20.62
C PRO A 44 -6.30 -5.77 -20.54
N ALA A 45 -5.19 -5.87 -19.82
CA ALA A 45 -4.66 -7.18 -19.44
C ALA A 45 -5.69 -7.93 -18.56
N PRO A 46 -5.65 -9.28 -18.53
CA PRO A 46 -6.55 -10.06 -17.67
C PRO A 46 -6.43 -9.64 -16.20
N VAL A 47 -7.56 -9.60 -15.48
CA VAL A 47 -7.64 -9.21 -14.07
C VAL A 47 -6.71 -10.03 -13.18
N ASP A 48 -6.54 -11.33 -13.48
CA ASP A 48 -5.65 -12.22 -12.74
C ASP A 48 -4.20 -11.71 -12.70
N VAL A 49 -3.73 -11.06 -13.77
CA VAL A 49 -2.40 -10.45 -13.81
C VAL A 49 -2.29 -9.29 -12.81
N GLY A 50 -3.36 -8.52 -12.68
CA GLY A 50 -3.48 -7.44 -11.70
C GLY A 50 -3.51 -7.98 -10.26
N LEU A 51 -4.29 -9.04 -10.02
CA LEU A 51 -4.41 -9.67 -8.71
C LEU A 51 -3.09 -10.33 -8.27
N ASP A 52 -2.37 -10.96 -9.19
CA ASP A 52 -1.03 -11.50 -8.92
C ASP A 52 -0.02 -10.40 -8.60
N ALA A 53 -0.10 -9.26 -9.30
CA ALA A 53 0.75 -8.10 -8.99
C ALA A 53 0.43 -7.51 -7.60
N ALA A 54 -0.84 -7.46 -7.21
CA ALA A 54 -1.25 -7.04 -5.87
C ALA A 54 -0.74 -8.02 -4.80
N ALA A 55 -0.89 -9.33 -5.01
CA ALA A 55 -0.40 -10.38 -4.10
C ALA A 55 1.12 -10.30 -3.89
N ALA A 56 1.87 -10.11 -4.97
CA ALA A 56 3.32 -9.91 -4.90
C ALA A 56 3.68 -8.65 -4.12
N ALA A 57 2.99 -7.53 -4.37
CA ALA A 57 3.20 -6.29 -3.64
C ALA A 57 2.91 -6.41 -2.13
N ILE A 58 1.84 -7.12 -1.75
CA ILE A 58 1.49 -7.40 -0.34
C ILE A 58 2.61 -8.19 0.34
N THR A 59 3.08 -9.27 -0.30
CA THR A 59 4.18 -10.11 0.22
C THR A 59 5.45 -9.28 0.41
N ASP A 60 5.79 -8.48 -0.60
CA ASP A 60 6.96 -7.62 -0.59
C ASP A 60 6.90 -6.52 0.47
N ALA A 61 5.73 -5.90 0.64
CA ALA A 61 5.51 -4.88 1.66
C ALA A 61 5.63 -5.49 3.06
N ARG A 62 5.04 -6.66 3.31
CA ARG A 62 5.12 -7.37 4.61
C ARG A 62 6.57 -7.62 5.04
N ALA A 63 7.42 -8.06 4.12
CA ALA A 63 8.85 -8.27 4.39
C ALA A 63 9.60 -6.96 4.73
N ARG A 64 9.15 -5.84 4.15
CA ARG A 64 9.76 -4.51 4.37
C ARG A 64 9.23 -3.83 5.64
N MET A 65 8.00 -4.13 6.06
CA MET A 65 7.39 -3.54 7.25
C MET A 65 8.19 -3.73 8.54
N GLN A 66 8.91 -4.86 8.66
CA GLN A 66 9.73 -5.14 9.84
C GLN A 66 10.82 -4.10 10.07
N ARG A 67 11.28 -3.39 9.02
CA ARG A 67 12.35 -2.39 9.10
C ARG A 67 11.94 -1.08 9.76
N TRP A 68 10.64 -0.86 9.97
CA TRP A 68 10.13 0.30 10.69
C TRP A 68 9.27 -0.08 11.90
N ARG A 69 9.34 -1.35 12.34
CA ARG A 69 8.75 -1.79 13.60
C ARG A 69 9.44 -1.09 14.78
N GLY A 70 8.66 -0.68 15.77
CA GLY A 70 9.18 -0.09 17.01
C GLY A 70 9.51 1.40 16.93
N VAL A 71 9.19 2.08 15.82
CA VAL A 71 9.28 3.54 15.75
C VAL A 71 8.37 4.15 16.84
N PRO A 72 8.91 5.01 17.73
CA PRO A 72 8.15 5.54 18.86
C PRO A 72 6.87 6.26 18.42
N GLY A 73 5.73 5.86 18.99
CA GLY A 73 4.45 6.48 18.71
C GLY A 73 3.85 6.16 17.34
N LEU A 74 4.39 5.18 16.60
CA LEU A 74 3.80 4.65 15.36
C LEU A 74 3.43 3.15 15.47
N GLY A 75 3.18 2.67 16.69
CA GLY A 75 2.79 1.29 16.96
C GLY A 75 1.46 0.95 16.31
N ASP A 76 0.44 1.77 16.58
CA ASP A 76 -0.91 1.58 16.06
C ASP A 76 -0.93 1.61 14.53
N GLU A 77 -0.23 2.56 13.91
CA GLU A 77 -0.17 2.66 12.45
C GLU A 77 0.59 1.47 11.81
N TRP A 78 1.58 0.91 12.51
CA TRP A 78 2.23 -0.33 12.09
C TRP A 78 1.27 -1.51 12.15
N ASP A 79 0.55 -1.68 13.27
CA ASP A 79 -0.39 -2.77 13.46
C ASP A 79 -1.57 -2.65 12.46
N SER A 80 -2.05 -1.44 12.18
CA SER A 80 -3.07 -1.20 11.15
C SER A 80 -2.59 -1.54 9.74
N CYS A 81 -1.35 -1.19 9.37
CA CYS A 81 -0.81 -1.59 8.08
C CYS A 81 -0.67 -3.12 7.97
N ALA A 82 -0.30 -3.80 9.06
CA ALA A 82 -0.16 -5.24 9.07
C ALA A 82 -1.52 -5.93 8.89
N ALA A 83 -2.53 -5.50 9.65
CA ALA A 83 -3.91 -5.97 9.50
C ALA A 83 -4.46 -5.72 8.09
N ALA A 84 -4.20 -4.53 7.53
CA ALA A 84 -4.60 -4.21 6.16
C ALA A 84 -3.98 -5.14 5.10
N LEU A 85 -2.72 -5.55 5.27
CA LEU A 85 -2.09 -6.53 4.38
C LEU A 85 -2.76 -7.91 4.49
N ASP A 86 -3.11 -8.33 5.71
CA ASP A 86 -3.78 -9.60 5.96
C ASP A 86 -5.22 -9.60 5.38
N GLU A 87 -5.96 -8.51 5.56
CA GLU A 87 -7.30 -8.32 4.99
C GLU A 87 -7.27 -8.32 3.46
N ALA A 88 -6.35 -7.54 2.86
CA ALA A 88 -6.19 -7.50 1.40
C ALA A 88 -5.79 -8.86 0.83
N GLU A 89 -4.89 -9.60 1.50
CA GLU A 89 -4.51 -10.95 1.08
C GLU A 89 -5.67 -11.93 1.17
N ALA A 90 -6.47 -11.85 2.23
CA ALA A 90 -7.65 -12.69 2.42
C ALA A 90 -8.76 -12.41 1.39
N ALA A 91 -8.84 -11.20 0.83
CA ALA A 91 -9.81 -10.84 -0.22
C ALA A 91 -9.42 -11.35 -1.62
N LEU A 92 -8.15 -11.71 -1.85
CA LEU A 92 -7.66 -12.12 -3.17
C LEU A 92 -8.38 -13.35 -3.77
N PRO A 93 -8.72 -14.43 -3.02
CA PRO A 93 -9.44 -15.57 -3.58
C PRO A 93 -10.85 -15.21 -4.06
N ASP A 94 -11.63 -14.48 -3.25
CA ASP A 94 -12.97 -14.02 -3.61
C ASP A 94 -12.93 -13.09 -4.83
N ALA A 95 -11.94 -12.19 -4.91
CA ALA A 95 -11.75 -11.33 -6.07
C ALA A 95 -11.49 -12.13 -7.36
N ARG A 96 -10.69 -13.21 -7.28
CA ARG A 96 -10.46 -14.12 -8.41
C ARG A 96 -11.73 -14.88 -8.80
N GLU A 97 -12.49 -15.36 -7.83
CA GLU A 97 -13.75 -16.06 -8.09
C GLU A 97 -14.77 -15.14 -8.79
N ARG A 98 -14.92 -13.90 -8.31
CA ARG A 98 -15.78 -12.91 -8.96
C ARG A 98 -15.31 -12.63 -10.38
N ALA A 99 -14.02 -12.38 -10.60
CA ALA A 99 -13.45 -12.14 -11.92
C ALA A 99 -13.70 -13.30 -12.92
N ALA A 100 -13.76 -14.54 -12.43
CA ALA A 100 -14.01 -15.72 -13.26
C ALA A 100 -15.50 -16.04 -13.47
N SER A 101 -16.37 -15.66 -12.52
CA SER A 101 -17.77 -16.11 -12.46
C SER A 101 -18.77 -15.11 -13.04
N THR A 102 -18.43 -13.83 -13.15
CA THR A 102 -19.33 -12.78 -13.63
C THR A 102 -18.75 -12.00 -14.81
N GLY A 103 -19.63 -11.55 -15.70
CA GLY A 103 -19.33 -10.52 -16.71
C GLY A 103 -19.73 -9.12 -16.25
N GLU A 104 -20.30 -9.01 -15.04
CA GLU A 104 -20.79 -7.74 -14.50
C GLU A 104 -19.63 -6.92 -13.92
N LEU A 105 -19.45 -5.72 -14.48
CA LEU A 105 -18.36 -4.84 -14.08
C LEU A 105 -18.46 -4.44 -12.60
N GLU A 106 -19.67 -4.25 -12.08
CA GLU A 106 -19.89 -3.84 -10.69
C GLU A 106 -19.40 -4.88 -9.68
N ASP A 107 -19.69 -6.16 -9.92
CA ASP A 107 -19.21 -7.27 -9.08
C ASP A 107 -17.67 -7.38 -9.10
N LEU A 108 -17.07 -7.23 -10.28
CA LEU A 108 -15.61 -7.21 -10.43
C LEU A 108 -15.00 -6.02 -9.68
N LEU A 109 -15.58 -4.83 -9.83
CA LEU A 109 -15.13 -3.63 -9.12
C LEU A 109 -15.25 -3.79 -7.60
N GLY A 110 -16.31 -4.44 -7.12
CA GLY A 110 -16.45 -4.79 -5.71
C GLY A 110 -15.32 -5.69 -5.22
N GLY A 111 -15.01 -6.77 -5.94
CA GLY A 111 -13.89 -7.66 -5.58
C GLY A 111 -12.52 -6.97 -5.59
N VAL A 112 -12.28 -6.08 -6.57
CA VAL A 112 -11.04 -5.28 -6.60
C VAL A 112 -11.01 -4.26 -5.46
N HIS A 113 -12.14 -3.62 -5.15
CA HIS A 113 -12.27 -2.68 -4.04
C HIS A 113 -11.94 -3.34 -2.70
N ASP A 114 -12.47 -4.55 -2.45
CA ASP A 114 -12.21 -5.35 -1.24
C ASP A 114 -10.71 -5.64 -1.03
N VAL A 115 -9.94 -5.75 -2.11
CA VAL A 115 -8.47 -5.95 -2.05
C VAL A 115 -7.74 -4.63 -1.78
N ILE A 116 -8.14 -3.53 -2.41
CA ILE A 116 -7.37 -2.29 -2.37
C ILE A 116 -7.72 -1.42 -1.18
N GLU A 117 -8.98 -1.33 -0.76
CA GLU A 117 -9.45 -0.40 0.27
C GLU A 117 -8.68 -0.54 1.60
N PRO A 118 -8.46 -1.75 2.16
CA PRO A 118 -7.70 -1.90 3.40
C PRO A 118 -6.32 -1.24 3.33
N LEU A 119 -5.70 -1.24 2.14
CA LEU A 119 -4.34 -0.72 1.92
C LEU A 119 -4.24 0.82 2.08
N ASP A 120 -5.36 1.54 2.20
CA ASP A 120 -5.36 2.96 2.57
C ASP A 120 -4.73 3.23 3.95
N ALA A 121 -4.61 2.18 4.79
CA ALA A 121 -3.85 2.23 6.05
C ALA A 121 -2.41 2.76 5.85
N PHE A 122 -1.77 2.50 4.71
CA PHE A 122 -0.44 3.03 4.40
C PHE A 122 -0.45 4.56 4.21
N ALA A 123 -1.51 5.12 3.61
CA ALA A 123 -1.65 6.56 3.49
C ALA A 123 -1.88 7.21 4.87
N ASP A 124 -2.63 6.54 5.76
CA ASP A 124 -2.82 6.99 7.14
C ASP A 124 -1.54 6.93 7.96
N ALA A 125 -0.74 5.88 7.80
CA ALA A 125 0.58 5.78 8.38
C ALA A 125 1.51 6.90 7.87
N GLU A 126 1.47 7.24 6.58
CA GLU A 126 2.26 8.36 6.06
C GLU A 126 1.83 9.69 6.70
N ARG A 127 0.52 9.93 6.78
CA ARG A 127 -0.01 11.11 7.47
C ARG A 127 0.45 11.14 8.92
N ALA A 128 0.47 10.01 9.60
CA ALA A 128 0.94 9.87 10.97
C ALA A 128 2.43 10.22 11.14
N TRP A 129 3.30 9.72 10.25
CA TRP A 129 4.70 10.13 10.19
C TRP A 129 4.83 11.65 10.02
N ARG A 130 4.12 12.19 9.02
CA ARG A 130 4.17 13.62 8.69
C ARG A 130 3.53 14.50 9.75
N ARG A 131 2.56 14.02 10.53
CA ARG A 131 1.99 14.78 11.67
C ARG A 131 3.02 14.96 12.78
N ARG A 132 3.84 13.94 13.04
CA ARG A 132 4.82 13.91 14.13
C ARG A 132 6.13 14.62 13.75
N TRP A 133 6.63 14.38 12.54
CA TRP A 133 7.92 14.88 12.10
C TRP A 133 7.87 15.51 10.71
N ARG A 134 8.89 16.34 10.43
CA ARG A 134 9.29 16.69 9.07
C ARG A 134 10.25 15.62 8.57
N PRO A 135 9.86 14.79 7.58
CA PRO A 135 10.75 13.80 7.00
C PRO A 135 12.01 14.44 6.39
N PRO A 136 13.10 13.68 6.23
CA PRO A 136 14.26 14.13 5.47
C PRO A 136 13.83 14.52 4.05
N ALA A 137 14.53 15.48 3.44
CA ALA A 137 14.40 15.71 1.99
C ALA A 137 14.78 14.42 1.25
N GLU A 138 14.23 14.21 0.05
CA GLU A 138 14.55 13.06 -0.80
C GLU A 138 16.05 12.78 -0.78
N ARG A 139 16.42 11.50 -0.61
CA ARG A 139 17.79 11.07 -0.87
C ARG A 139 18.08 11.44 -2.32
N ASP A 140 18.98 12.40 -2.53
CA ASP A 140 19.68 12.55 -3.82
C ASP A 140 20.23 11.17 -4.17
N THR A 141 19.50 10.45 -5.01
CA THR A 141 19.89 9.16 -5.56
C THR A 141 20.85 9.45 -6.71
N HIS A 142 22.00 10.02 -6.35
CA HIS A 142 23.12 10.24 -7.24
C HIS A 142 24.34 9.46 -6.73
N ARG A 143 24.33 8.15 -7.00
CA ARG A 143 25.41 7.40 -7.68
C ARG A 143 25.28 5.89 -7.46
#